data_AF-A0A2M8TE98-F1
#
_entry.id   AF-A0A2M8TE98-F1
#
_cell.length_a   1.000
_cell.length_b   1.000
_cell.length_c   1.000
_cell.angle_alpha   90.00
_cell.angle_beta   90.00
_cell.angle_gamma   90.00
#
_symmetry.space_group_name_H-M   'P 1'
#
loop_
_entity.id
_entity.type
_entity.pdbx_description
1 polymer ?
#
loop_
_entity_poly.entity_id
_entity_poly.type
_entity_poly.pdbx_seq_one_letter_code
_entity_poly.pdbx_strand_id
1 'polypeptide(L)'
;MGKKYVYRKHLRKPSIIIGSVMGFFILVYSCLAFAVLSSLENKFDKTAVIIFISIGVFMLIVISLENLILYFALFRRFKRISVELTDDSIIYNNLKGTTIIPYSDITNVRFPSIRYIGGWVKIIYGKKNIKLTVVLENIGDLITELREKLNELNKQDLYNNHRMFKFYKTSKYSDASWKRIYKYFKKMMIFIVCNFFVGFGIASLTHKDNAKFGLGFAGFMLPLIAYIICEIILARKVSKKSDEASFYVPESDEGFERKVFRNGSIIYSIIYLILAFLVVK
;
A
#
# COMPACT_ATOMS: atom_id res chain seq x y z
N MET A 1 -0.94 29.01 -13.28
CA MET A 1 -0.44 28.37 -12.04
C MET A 1 -0.32 26.88 -12.30
N GLY A 2 0.86 26.30 -12.12
CA GLY A 2 1.12 24.90 -12.45
C GLY A 2 0.42 23.94 -11.49
N LYS A 3 0.16 22.72 -11.95
CA LYS A 3 -0.41 21.67 -11.11
C LYS A 3 0.64 21.19 -10.12
N LYS A 4 0.30 21.21 -8.82
CA LYS A 4 1.21 20.80 -7.74
C LYS A 4 1.04 19.32 -7.40
N TYR A 5 2.11 18.56 -7.56
CA TYR A 5 2.20 17.14 -7.27
C TYR A 5 2.81 16.90 -5.89
N VAL A 6 2.15 16.09 -5.06
CA VAL A 6 2.55 15.82 -3.67
C VAL A 6 2.54 14.33 -3.38
N TYR A 7 3.26 13.89 -2.34
CA TYR A 7 3.23 12.49 -1.93
C TYR A 7 1.84 12.07 -1.44
N ARG A 8 1.50 10.79 -1.60
CA ARG A 8 0.20 10.24 -1.19
C ARG A 8 -0.16 10.55 0.26
N LYS A 9 -1.47 10.79 0.50
CA LYS A 9 -2.03 11.08 1.83
C LYS A 9 -1.51 10.14 2.94
N HIS A 10 -1.37 8.84 2.70
CA HIS A 10 -0.91 7.89 3.72
C HIS A 10 0.57 8.07 4.10
N LEU A 11 1.41 8.59 3.21
CA LEU A 11 2.80 8.97 3.53
C LEU A 11 2.86 10.33 4.23
N ARG A 12 1.97 11.26 3.88
CA ARG A 12 1.85 12.57 4.52
C ARG A 12 1.19 12.52 5.90
N LYS A 13 0.28 11.58 6.12
CA LYS A 13 -0.47 11.38 7.37
C LYS A 13 -0.43 9.90 7.76
N PRO A 14 0.74 9.39 8.20
CA PRO A 14 0.92 7.97 8.49
C PRO A 14 0.20 7.53 9.77
N SER A 15 -0.34 8.45 10.58
CA SER A 15 -1.01 8.15 11.86
C SER A 15 -2.12 7.11 11.71
N ILE A 16 -2.85 7.10 10.59
CA ILE A 16 -3.89 6.10 10.33
C ILE A 16 -3.27 4.70 10.15
N ILE A 17 -2.16 4.59 9.42
CA ILE A 17 -1.46 3.32 9.21
C ILE A 17 -0.85 2.85 10.53
N ILE A 18 -0.12 3.75 11.21
CA ILE A 18 0.52 3.48 12.50
C ILE A 18 -0.53 3.00 13.52
N GLY A 19 -1.65 3.72 13.64
CA GLY A 19 -2.75 3.34 14.52
C GLY A 19 -3.40 2.02 14.13
N SER A 20 -3.50 1.70 12.83
CA SER A 20 -4.01 0.41 12.37
C SER A 20 -3.08 -0.75 12.73
N VAL A 21 -1.76 -0.56 12.64
CA VAL A 21 -0.76 -1.55 13.05
C VAL A 21 -0.80 -1.78 14.56
N MET A 22 -0.91 -0.71 15.36
CA MET A 22 -1.07 -0.82 16.81
C MET A 22 -2.38 -1.54 17.18
N GLY A 23 -3.49 -1.16 16.55
CA GLY A 23 -4.78 -1.83 16.75
C GLY A 23 -4.74 -3.31 16.38
N PHE A 24 -4.04 -3.66 15.29
CA PHE A 24 -3.82 -5.05 14.90
C PHE A 24 -3.00 -5.82 15.94
N PHE A 25 -1.91 -5.24 16.44
CA PHE A 25 -1.11 -5.87 17.48
C PHE A 25 -1.91 -6.10 18.76
N ILE A 26 -2.68 -5.10 19.19
CA ILE A 26 -3.58 -5.22 20.35
C ILE A 26 -4.56 -6.37 20.14
N LEU A 27 -5.19 -6.45 18.96
CA LEU A 27 -6.16 -7.51 18.65
C LEU A 27 -5.52 -8.90 18.72
N VAL A 28 -4.37 -9.11 18.07
CA VAL A 28 -3.66 -10.40 18.10
C VAL A 28 -3.23 -10.76 19.52
N TYR A 29 -2.67 -9.80 20.24
CA TYR A 29 -2.21 -9.99 21.61
C TYR A 29 -3.37 -10.32 22.56
N SER A 30 -4.50 -9.62 22.47
CA SER A 30 -5.71 -9.93 23.24
C SER A 30 -6.25 -11.33 22.95
N CYS A 31 -6.12 -11.82 21.72
CA CYS A 31 -6.52 -13.19 21.36
C CYS A 31 -5.60 -14.23 21.99
N LEU A 32 -4.28 -14.00 21.96
CA LEU A 32 -3.32 -14.86 22.65
C LEU A 32 -3.57 -14.85 24.16
N ALA A 33 -3.84 -13.68 24.73
CA ALA A 33 -4.19 -13.52 26.14
C ALA A 33 -5.40 -14.37 26.51
N PHE A 34 -6.48 -14.25 25.72
CA PHE A 34 -7.70 -14.99 25.94
C PHE A 34 -7.50 -16.50 25.81
N ALA A 35 -6.79 -16.96 24.77
CA ALA A 35 -6.51 -18.38 24.57
C ALA A 35 -5.75 -18.98 25.76
N VAL A 36 -4.70 -18.30 26.22
CA VAL A 36 -3.93 -18.70 27.40
C VAL A 36 -4.82 -18.72 28.64
N LEU A 37 -5.59 -17.66 28.90
CA LEU A 37 -6.52 -17.60 30.04
C LEU A 37 -7.59 -18.69 30.01
N SER A 38 -8.11 -19.03 28.83
CA SER A 38 -9.12 -20.09 28.65
C SER A 38 -8.57 -21.51 28.82
N SER A 39 -7.26 -21.70 28.61
CA SER A 39 -6.58 -22.99 28.80
C SER A 39 -6.18 -23.28 30.25
N LEU A 40 -6.24 -22.27 31.13
CA LEU A 40 -5.90 -22.39 32.54
C LEU A 40 -7.12 -22.91 33.32
N GLU A 41 -7.39 -24.22 33.19
CA GLU A 41 -8.65 -24.81 33.65
C GLU A 41 -8.93 -24.72 35.16
N ASN A 42 -7.96 -24.52 36.08
CA ASN A 42 -8.28 -24.42 37.52
C ASN A 42 -7.18 -23.86 38.47
N LYS A 43 -6.14 -23.19 37.95
CA LYS A 43 -5.13 -22.51 38.79
C LYS A 43 -4.83 -21.13 38.23
N PHE A 44 -5.63 -20.16 38.66
CA PHE A 44 -5.44 -18.76 38.29
C PHE A 44 -4.18 -18.21 39.00
N ASP A 45 -3.02 -18.36 38.36
CA ASP A 45 -1.78 -17.79 38.87
C ASP A 45 -1.77 -16.28 38.57
N LYS A 46 -2.02 -15.48 39.62
CA LYS A 46 -2.00 -14.02 39.54
C LYS A 46 -0.65 -13.50 39.04
N THR A 47 0.45 -14.16 39.39
CA THR A 47 1.80 -13.77 38.97
C THR A 47 1.96 -13.94 37.46
N ALA A 48 1.51 -15.07 36.92
CA ALA A 48 1.55 -15.32 35.47
C ALA A 48 0.71 -14.30 34.68
N VAL A 49 -0.47 -13.94 35.19
CA VAL A 49 -1.33 -12.91 34.55
C VAL A 49 -0.67 -11.53 34.57
N ILE A 50 -0.09 -11.14 35.70
CA ILE A 50 0.65 -9.86 35.82
C ILE A 50 1.82 -9.83 34.83
N ILE A 51 2.66 -10.88 34.81
CA ILE A 51 3.78 -10.98 33.87
C ILE A 51 3.30 -10.87 32.44
N PHE A 52 2.22 -11.58 32.08
CA PHE A 52 1.67 -11.55 30.74
C PHE A 52 1.25 -10.12 30.36
N ILE A 53 0.44 -9.44 31.18
CA ILE A 53 0.01 -8.05 30.95
C ILE A 53 1.22 -7.12 30.82
N SER A 54 2.21 -7.25 31.71
CA SER A 54 3.44 -6.46 31.66
C SER A 54 4.19 -6.62 30.34
N ILE A 55 4.28 -7.84 29.80
CA ILE A 55 4.86 -8.10 28.47
C ILE A 55 4.07 -7.38 27.38
N GLY A 56 2.74 -7.42 27.43
CA GLY A 56 1.88 -6.74 26.47
C GLY A 56 2.08 -5.23 26.45
N VAL A 57 2.09 -4.62 27.64
CA VAL A 57 2.33 -3.18 27.81
C VAL A 57 3.73 -2.81 27.32
N PHE A 58 4.75 -3.59 27.69
CA PHE A 58 6.12 -3.36 27.23
C PHE A 58 6.22 -3.41 25.69
N MET A 59 5.64 -4.43 25.05
CA MET A 59 5.62 -4.54 23.59
C MET A 59 4.90 -3.35 22.93
N LEU A 60 3.78 -2.88 23.51
CA LEU A 60 3.08 -1.70 23.01
C LEU A 60 3.95 -0.44 23.09
N ILE A 61 4.71 -0.26 24.17
CA ILE A 61 5.64 0.87 24.33
C ILE A 61 6.74 0.78 23.26
N VAL A 62 7.36 -0.39 23.07
CA VAL A 62 8.41 -0.60 22.06
C VAL A 62 7.90 -0.29 20.67
N ILE A 63 6.75 -0.87 20.27
CA ILE A 63 6.12 -0.62 18.97
C ILE A 63 5.79 0.87 18.80
N SER A 64 5.32 1.54 19.86
CA SER A 64 5.01 2.98 19.81
C SER A 64 6.27 3.82 19.57
N LEU A 65 7.37 3.50 20.25
CA LEU A 65 8.66 4.17 20.08
C LEU A 65 9.22 3.94 18.67
N GLU A 66 9.17 2.72 18.15
CA GLU A 66 9.58 2.41 16.77
C GLU A 66 8.78 3.23 15.76
N ASN A 67 7.46 3.29 15.91
CA ASN A 67 6.60 4.09 15.03
C ASN A 67 6.91 5.59 15.12
N LEU A 68 7.22 6.10 16.32
CA LEU A 68 7.65 7.49 16.51
C LEU A 68 8.97 7.77 15.78
N ILE A 69 9.95 6.87 15.90
CA ILE A 69 11.23 6.95 15.21
C ILE A 69 11.01 6.93 13.69
N LEU A 70 10.20 5.98 13.17
CA LEU A 70 9.85 5.90 11.75
C LEU A 70 9.18 7.19 11.26
N TYR A 71 8.30 7.78 12.06
CA TYR A 71 7.65 9.05 11.73
C TYR A 71 8.67 10.18 11.53
N PHE A 72 9.58 10.36 12.48
CA PHE A 72 10.56 11.45 12.42
C PHE A 72 11.65 11.21 11.38
N ALA A 73 12.16 9.97 11.29
CA ALA A 73 13.23 9.61 10.37
C ALA A 73 12.76 9.56 8.90
N LEU A 74 11.54 9.08 8.63
CA LEU A 74 11.06 8.81 7.28
C LEU A 74 9.85 9.64 6.89
N PHE A 75 8.76 9.63 7.66
CA PHE A 75 7.49 10.17 7.15
C PHE A 75 7.41 11.70 7.15
N ARG A 76 8.07 12.37 8.10
CA ARG A 76 8.06 13.84 8.20
C ARG A 76 8.48 14.53 6.90
N ARG A 77 9.41 13.92 6.13
CA ARG A 77 9.88 14.51 4.86
C ARG A 77 8.80 14.58 3.79
N PHE A 78 7.93 13.58 3.70
CA PHE A 78 6.92 13.50 2.64
C PHE A 78 5.85 14.58 2.76
N LYS A 79 5.65 15.17 3.95
CA LYS A 79 4.77 16.32 4.13
C LYS A 79 5.25 17.58 3.40
N ARG A 80 6.58 17.74 3.22
CA ARG A 80 7.17 18.95 2.63
C ARG A 80 7.55 18.78 1.17
N ILE A 81 7.62 17.55 0.67
CA ILE A 81 8.01 17.32 -0.72
C ILE A 81 6.86 17.63 -1.65
N SER A 82 7.10 18.53 -2.62
CA SER A 82 6.18 18.78 -3.73
C SER A 82 6.95 19.07 -5.00
N VAL A 83 6.34 18.74 -6.14
CA VAL A 83 6.86 19.00 -7.48
C VAL A 83 5.83 19.81 -8.24
N GLU A 84 6.23 20.83 -8.95
CA GLU A 84 5.39 21.61 -9.84
C GLU A 84 6.12 21.77 -11.17
N LEU A 85 5.40 21.56 -12.28
CA LEU A 85 5.88 21.84 -13.61
C LEU A 85 5.35 23.22 -14.01
N THR A 86 6.24 24.14 -14.34
CA THR A 86 5.92 25.45 -14.92
C THR A 86 6.28 25.44 -16.41
N ASP A 87 6.11 26.58 -17.08
CA ASP A 87 6.39 26.67 -18.51
C ASP A 87 7.88 26.51 -18.83
N ASP A 88 8.76 26.97 -17.95
CA ASP A 88 10.21 26.99 -18.19
C ASP A 88 11.01 26.07 -17.25
N SER A 89 10.41 25.60 -16.16
CA SER A 89 11.15 24.89 -15.12
C SER A 89 10.33 23.88 -14.32
N ILE A 90 11.05 23.00 -13.62
CA ILE A 90 10.53 22.14 -12.57
C ILE A 90 10.85 22.78 -11.22
N ILE A 91 9.82 23.07 -10.43
CA ILE A 91 9.97 23.54 -9.05
C ILE A 91 9.86 22.33 -8.11
N TYR A 92 10.97 21.98 -7.46
CA TYR A 92 11.06 20.90 -6.49
C TYR A 92 11.26 21.44 -5.08
N ASN A 93 10.23 21.31 -4.24
CA ASN A 93 10.31 21.64 -2.83
C ASN A 93 10.63 20.38 -2.02
N ASN A 94 11.54 20.46 -1.06
CA ASN A 94 11.86 19.38 -0.13
C ASN A 94 12.17 19.91 1.28
N LEU A 95 12.64 19.04 2.19
CA LEU A 95 13.00 19.45 3.56
C LEU A 95 14.12 20.50 3.64
N LYS A 96 15.07 20.48 2.69
CA LYS A 96 16.24 21.36 2.63
C LYS A 96 15.94 22.71 1.97
N GLY A 97 14.82 22.83 1.24
CA GLY A 97 14.42 24.07 0.57
C GLY A 97 13.80 23.83 -0.81
N THR A 98 13.72 24.90 -1.58
CA THR A 98 13.20 24.92 -2.97
C THR A 98 14.36 24.83 -3.96
N THR A 99 14.23 23.95 -4.95
CA THR A 99 15.14 23.82 -6.08
C THR A 99 14.36 24.09 -7.36
N ILE A 100 14.80 25.07 -8.14
CA ILE A 100 14.24 25.38 -9.46
C ILE A 100 15.16 24.75 -10.49
N ILE A 101 14.61 23.94 -11.39
CA ILE A 101 15.35 23.19 -12.40
C ILE A 101 14.83 23.63 -13.77
N PRO A 102 15.52 24.55 -14.46
CA PRO A 102 15.19 24.91 -15.84
C PRO A 102 15.18 23.69 -16.76
N TYR A 103 14.25 23.63 -17.72
CA TYR A 103 14.25 22.54 -18.71
C TYR A 103 15.52 22.54 -19.58
N SER A 104 16.17 23.70 -19.74
CA SER A 104 17.48 23.83 -20.38
C SER A 104 18.55 22.95 -19.71
N ASP A 105 18.51 22.86 -18.38
CA ASP A 105 19.56 22.25 -17.56
C ASP A 105 19.41 20.73 -17.43
N ILE A 106 18.27 20.19 -17.86
CA ILE A 106 18.02 18.74 -17.86
C ILE A 106 18.93 18.10 -18.91
N THR A 107 19.78 17.18 -18.45
CA THR A 107 20.73 16.46 -19.31
C THR A 107 20.29 15.03 -19.60
N ASN A 108 19.42 14.45 -18.77
CA ASN A 108 18.90 13.10 -18.96
C ASN A 108 17.71 12.82 -18.03
N VAL A 109 16.73 12.06 -18.51
CA VAL A 109 15.63 11.50 -17.72
C VAL A 109 15.70 9.98 -17.77
N ARG A 110 16.08 9.39 -16.64
CA ARG A 110 16.22 7.94 -16.50
C ARG A 110 15.06 7.35 -15.73
N PHE A 111 14.68 6.13 -16.10
CA PHE A 111 13.65 5.36 -15.41
C PHE A 111 14.22 4.04 -14.87
N PRO A 112 15.03 4.07 -13.80
CA PRO A 112 15.45 2.82 -13.17
C PRO A 112 14.23 2.06 -12.63
N SER A 113 14.13 0.79 -13.01
CA SER A 113 13.09 -0.11 -12.52
C SER A 113 13.71 -1.13 -11.58
N ILE A 114 13.13 -1.31 -10.39
CA ILE A 114 13.33 -2.53 -9.60
C ILE A 114 12.23 -3.50 -9.99
N ARG A 115 12.60 -4.76 -10.24
CA ARG A 115 11.65 -5.84 -10.52
C ARG A 115 10.63 -5.90 -9.36
N TYR A 116 9.34 -5.89 -9.67
CA TYR A 116 8.21 -6.01 -8.72
C TYR A 116 7.90 -4.82 -7.79
N ILE A 117 8.80 -3.85 -7.58
CA ILE A 117 8.60 -2.76 -6.57
C ILE A 117 8.10 -1.45 -7.20
N GLY A 118 8.03 -1.39 -8.53
CA GLY A 118 7.81 -0.14 -9.24
C GLY A 118 9.10 0.69 -9.29
N GLY A 119 9.28 1.41 -10.39
CA GLY A 119 10.48 2.19 -10.64
C GLY A 119 10.46 3.56 -9.95
N TRP A 120 11.47 4.35 -10.28
CA TRP A 120 11.46 5.79 -10.09
C TRP A 120 11.89 6.48 -11.37
N VAL A 121 11.47 7.74 -11.52
CA VAL A 121 12.09 8.64 -12.48
C VAL A 121 13.23 9.38 -11.80
N LYS A 122 14.36 9.45 -12.47
CA LYS A 122 15.55 10.21 -12.08
C LYS A 122 15.77 11.29 -13.12
N ILE A 123 15.50 12.54 -12.77
CA ILE A 123 15.73 13.71 -13.61
C ILE A 123 17.11 14.25 -13.24
N ILE A 124 18.04 14.21 -14.19
CA ILE A 124 19.43 14.65 -14.03
C ILE A 124 19.54 16.07 -14.60
N TYR A 125 20.08 16.99 -13.81
CA TYR A 125 20.27 18.39 -14.19
C TYR A 125 21.62 18.88 -13.71
N GLY A 126 22.45 19.37 -14.63
CA GLY A 126 23.87 19.63 -14.36
C GLY A 126 24.57 18.45 -13.67
N LYS A 127 25.14 18.67 -12.48
CA LYS A 127 25.76 17.63 -11.62
C LYS A 127 24.83 17.04 -10.56
N LYS A 128 23.55 17.44 -10.52
CA LYS A 128 22.58 17.05 -9.48
C LYS A 128 21.46 16.19 -10.08
N ASN A 129 20.62 15.62 -9.23
CA ASN A 129 19.44 14.87 -9.67
C ASN A 129 18.33 14.90 -8.63
N ILE A 130 17.09 14.77 -9.11
CA ILE A 130 15.92 14.47 -8.29
C ILE A 130 15.38 13.08 -8.62
N LYS A 131 14.85 12.41 -7.60
CA LYS A 131 14.24 11.07 -7.71
C LYS A 131 12.77 11.17 -7.31
N LEU A 132 11.87 10.85 -8.25
CA LEU A 132 10.42 10.82 -8.01
C LEU A 132 9.92 9.38 -8.18
N THR A 133 9.06 8.94 -7.26
CA THR A 133 8.58 7.56 -7.18
C THR A 133 7.09 7.49 -7.45
N VAL A 134 6.58 6.30 -7.77
CA VAL A 134 5.14 6.05 -8.08
C VAL A 134 4.16 6.37 -6.93
N VAL A 135 4.68 6.74 -5.76
CA VAL A 135 3.90 7.16 -4.57
C VAL A 135 3.65 8.68 -4.52
N LEU A 136 4.15 9.44 -5.50
CA LEU A 136 3.71 10.80 -5.76
C LEU A 136 2.31 10.74 -6.42
N GLU A 137 1.35 11.49 -5.89
CA GLU A 137 -0.03 11.53 -6.39
C GLU A 137 -0.05 12.02 -7.84
N ASN A 138 -0.75 11.30 -8.72
CA ASN A 138 -0.90 11.65 -10.14
C ASN A 138 0.42 11.82 -10.90
N ILE A 139 1.48 11.10 -10.50
CA ILE A 139 2.77 11.18 -11.20
C ILE A 139 2.69 10.72 -12.66
N GLY A 140 1.68 9.93 -13.03
CA GLY A 140 1.40 9.65 -14.44
C GLY A 140 1.14 10.92 -15.25
N ASP A 141 0.40 11.87 -14.70
CA ASP A 141 0.12 13.16 -15.34
C ASP A 141 1.40 14.00 -15.42
N LEU A 142 2.16 14.09 -14.33
CA LEU A 142 3.47 14.77 -14.30
C LEU A 142 4.41 14.25 -15.39
N ILE A 143 4.46 12.93 -15.59
CA ILE A 143 5.32 12.33 -16.62
C ILE A 143 4.82 12.66 -18.02
N THR A 144 3.50 12.74 -18.22
CA THR A 144 2.91 13.11 -19.51
C THR A 144 3.22 14.57 -19.83
N GLU A 145 2.98 15.48 -18.88
CA GLU A 145 3.31 16.91 -18.99
C GLU A 145 4.81 17.13 -19.21
N LEU A 146 5.67 16.41 -18.48
CA LEU A 146 7.13 16.48 -18.67
C LEU A 146 7.53 16.00 -20.08
N ARG A 147 6.89 14.96 -20.60
CA ARG A 147 7.12 14.46 -21.96
C ARG A 147 6.78 15.53 -23.00
N GLU A 148 5.61 16.14 -22.86
CA GLU A 148 5.12 17.17 -23.76
C GLU A 148 6.06 18.39 -23.77
N LYS A 149 6.43 18.91 -22.59
CA LYS A 149 7.40 20.02 -22.47
C LYS A 149 8.76 19.70 -23.09
N LEU A 150 9.28 18.49 -22.90
CA LEU A 150 10.54 18.09 -23.54
C LEU A 150 10.41 17.94 -25.05
N ASN A 151 9.26 17.47 -25.55
CA ASN A 151 9.01 17.36 -26.98
C ASN A 151 8.87 18.73 -27.65
N GLU A 152 8.17 19.67 -27.02
CA GLU A 152 8.03 21.06 -27.48
C GLU A 152 9.41 21.74 -27.62
N LEU A 153 10.34 21.41 -26.74
CA LEU A 153 11.71 21.91 -26.76
C LEU A 153 12.66 21.11 -27.67
N ASN A 154 12.16 20.15 -28.45
CA ASN A 154 12.94 19.24 -29.30
C ASN A 154 14.03 18.44 -28.53
N LYS A 155 13.71 18.04 -27.29
CA LYS A 155 14.59 17.31 -26.37
C LYS A 155 14.16 15.85 -26.18
N GLN A 156 13.65 15.21 -27.23
CA GLN A 156 13.16 13.83 -27.17
C GLN A 156 14.29 12.80 -26.91
N ASP A 157 15.53 13.16 -27.23
CA ASP A 157 16.74 12.38 -27.01
C ASP A 157 17.10 12.21 -25.52
N LEU A 158 16.61 13.10 -24.65
CA LEU A 158 16.91 13.08 -23.22
C LEU A 158 16.26 11.93 -22.46
N TYR A 159 15.30 11.22 -23.06
CA TYR A 159 14.56 10.15 -22.40
C TYR A 159 14.34 8.94 -23.31
N ASN A 160 14.17 7.76 -22.70
CA ASN A 160 13.81 6.55 -23.43
C ASN A 160 12.29 6.35 -23.41
N ASN A 161 11.62 6.48 -24.57
CA ASN A 161 10.17 6.42 -24.69
C ASN A 161 9.58 5.12 -24.09
N HIS A 162 10.21 3.98 -24.35
CA HIS A 162 9.76 2.69 -23.84
C HIS A 162 9.78 2.59 -22.31
N ARG A 163 10.89 3.00 -21.69
CA ARG A 163 11.01 2.99 -20.22
C ARG A 163 10.11 4.04 -19.58
N MET A 164 9.93 5.19 -20.22
CA MET A 164 9.00 6.23 -19.80
C MET A 164 7.57 5.71 -19.81
N PHE A 165 7.14 5.05 -20.88
CA PHE A 165 5.82 4.44 -20.98
C PHE A 165 5.59 3.35 -19.93
N LYS A 166 6.58 2.46 -19.69
CA LYS A 166 6.48 1.47 -18.60
C LYS A 166 6.28 2.11 -17.23
N PHE A 167 7.00 3.21 -16.95
CA PHE A 167 6.83 3.96 -15.71
C PHE A 167 5.47 4.65 -15.63
N TYR A 168 5.02 5.29 -16.71
CA TYR A 168 3.71 5.91 -16.84
C TYR A 168 2.56 4.92 -16.58
N LYS A 169 2.61 3.76 -17.25
CA LYS A 169 1.68 2.63 -17.05
C LYS A 169 1.60 2.18 -15.61
N THR A 170 2.76 1.99 -14.97
CA THR A 170 2.84 1.62 -13.55
C THR A 170 2.26 2.71 -12.65
N SER A 171 2.51 3.98 -12.97
CA SER A 171 2.06 5.14 -12.21
C SER A 171 0.54 5.29 -12.25
N LYS A 172 -0.06 5.23 -13.45
CA LYS A 172 -1.52 5.26 -13.63
C LYS A 172 -2.21 4.09 -12.93
N TYR A 173 -1.65 2.88 -13.04
CA TYR A 173 -2.18 1.73 -12.32
C TYR A 173 -2.08 1.91 -10.79
N SER A 174 -0.94 2.41 -10.30
CA SER A 174 -0.72 2.71 -8.88
C SER A 174 -1.73 3.74 -8.37
N ASP A 175 -1.99 4.81 -9.12
CA ASP A 175 -3.02 5.80 -8.77
C ASP A 175 -4.41 5.17 -8.62
N ALA A 176 -4.81 4.32 -9.57
CA ALA A 176 -6.07 3.59 -9.50
C ALA A 176 -6.10 2.61 -8.31
N SER A 177 -5.02 1.85 -8.08
CA SER A 177 -4.88 0.91 -6.96
C SER A 177 -5.01 1.61 -5.61
N TRP A 178 -4.34 2.75 -5.42
CA TRP A 178 -4.47 3.52 -4.19
C TRP A 178 -5.87 4.09 -3.97
N LYS A 179 -6.54 4.56 -5.03
CA LYS A 179 -7.96 4.97 -4.95
C LYS A 179 -8.84 3.81 -4.47
N ARG A 180 -8.63 2.61 -5.00
CA ARG A 180 -9.33 1.39 -4.56
C ARG A 180 -9.03 1.02 -3.12
N ILE A 181 -7.76 1.05 -2.70
CA ILE A 181 -7.38 0.81 -1.30
C ILE A 181 -8.15 1.78 -0.42
N TYR A 182 -8.13 3.10 -0.68
CA TYR A 182 -8.85 4.06 0.15
C TYR A 182 -10.37 3.84 0.18
N LYS A 183 -10.96 3.41 -0.95
CA LYS A 183 -12.39 3.12 -1.07
C LYS A 183 -12.80 1.85 -0.30
N TYR A 184 -11.99 0.80 -0.37
CA TYR A 184 -12.32 -0.51 0.18
C TYR A 184 -11.68 -0.81 1.54
N PHE A 185 -10.71 -0.02 2.01
CA PHE A 185 -9.95 -0.29 3.24
C PHE A 185 -10.86 -0.53 4.44
N LYS A 186 -11.82 0.36 4.69
CA LYS A 186 -12.77 0.19 5.81
C LYS A 186 -13.59 -1.10 5.71
N LYS A 187 -14.10 -1.40 4.51
CA LYS A 187 -14.89 -2.62 4.27
C LYS A 187 -14.04 -3.87 4.43
N MET A 188 -12.79 -3.85 3.95
CA MET A 188 -11.83 -4.93 4.11
C MET A 188 -11.48 -5.16 5.58
N MET A 189 -11.27 -4.11 6.36
CA MET A 189 -11.03 -4.23 7.81
C MET A 189 -12.22 -4.85 8.54
N ILE A 190 -13.44 -4.36 8.28
CA ILE A 190 -14.66 -4.95 8.83
C ILE A 190 -14.78 -6.42 8.42
N PHE A 191 -14.55 -6.73 7.15
CA PHE A 191 -14.61 -8.09 6.63
C PHE A 191 -13.58 -9.02 7.30
N ILE A 192 -12.35 -8.56 7.50
CA ILE A 192 -11.31 -9.32 8.22
C ILE A 192 -11.74 -9.57 9.66
N VAL A 193 -12.25 -8.56 10.37
CA VAL A 193 -12.72 -8.69 11.75
C VAL A 193 -13.91 -9.65 11.85
N CYS A 194 -14.88 -9.56 10.94
CA CYS A 194 -15.99 -10.50 10.88
C CYS A 194 -15.53 -11.93 10.58
N ASN A 195 -14.62 -12.13 9.62
CA ASN A 195 -14.04 -13.45 9.34
C ASN A 195 -13.28 -14.00 10.53
N PHE A 196 -12.56 -13.14 11.25
CA PHE A 196 -11.87 -13.52 12.47
C PHE A 196 -12.85 -14.07 13.53
N PHE A 197 -13.95 -13.35 13.80
CA PHE A 197 -14.98 -13.82 14.74
C PHE A 197 -15.70 -15.09 14.28
N VAL A 198 -16.02 -15.21 12.98
CA VAL A 198 -16.61 -16.43 12.41
C VAL A 198 -15.65 -17.60 12.55
N GLY A 199 -14.37 -17.40 12.20
CA GLY A 199 -13.33 -18.41 12.37
C GLY A 199 -13.19 -18.86 13.82
N PHE A 200 -13.22 -17.91 14.75
CA PHE A 200 -13.19 -18.19 16.18
C PHE A 200 -14.43 -18.97 16.66
N GLY A 201 -15.63 -18.60 16.21
CA GLY A 201 -16.88 -19.30 16.54
C GLY A 201 -16.95 -20.71 15.97
N ILE A 202 -16.37 -20.95 14.79
CA ILE A 202 -16.27 -22.31 14.24
C ILE A 202 -15.17 -23.10 14.99
N ALA A 203 -14.06 -22.45 15.33
CA ALA A 203 -12.96 -23.04 16.07
C ALA A 203 -13.36 -23.50 17.49
N SER A 204 -14.32 -22.85 18.15
CA SER A 204 -14.79 -23.30 19.46
C SER A 204 -15.49 -24.66 19.42
N LEU A 205 -15.94 -25.11 18.24
CA LEU A 205 -16.55 -26.42 18.04
C LEU A 205 -15.53 -27.55 17.88
N THR A 206 -14.24 -27.25 17.74
CA THR A 206 -13.18 -28.27 17.65
C THR A 206 -12.42 -28.41 18.97
N HIS A 207 -12.08 -29.65 19.32
CA HIS A 207 -11.23 -29.95 20.49
C HIS A 207 -9.73 -29.81 20.20
N LYS A 208 -9.34 -29.56 18.94
CA LYS A 208 -7.92 -29.49 18.53
C LYS A 208 -7.43 -28.03 18.57
N ASP A 209 -6.56 -27.69 19.51
CA ASP A 209 -6.08 -26.31 19.66
C ASP A 209 -5.31 -25.77 18.44
N ASN A 210 -4.56 -26.63 17.74
CA ASN A 210 -3.87 -26.26 16.50
C ASN A 210 -4.85 -25.86 15.38
N ALA A 211 -6.01 -26.51 15.33
CA ALA A 211 -7.06 -26.19 14.36
C ALA A 211 -7.68 -24.82 14.64
N LYS A 212 -7.86 -24.47 15.92
CA LYS A 212 -8.37 -23.15 16.33
C LYS A 212 -7.45 -22.03 15.84
N PHE A 213 -6.15 -22.20 16.08
CA PHE A 213 -5.14 -21.24 15.63
C PHE A 213 -5.10 -21.12 14.11
N GLY A 214 -5.10 -22.26 13.39
CA GLY A 214 -5.08 -22.30 11.93
C GLY A 214 -6.28 -21.58 11.29
N LEU A 215 -7.48 -21.78 11.82
CA LEU A 215 -8.70 -21.13 11.30
C LEU A 215 -8.75 -19.62 11.57
N GLY A 216 -8.30 -19.18 12.75
CA GLY A 216 -8.18 -17.76 13.07
C GLY A 216 -7.16 -17.05 12.19
N PHE A 217 -5.97 -17.67 12.00
CA PHE A 217 -4.94 -17.14 11.11
C PHE A 217 -5.40 -17.09 9.64
N ALA A 218 -6.05 -18.15 9.16
CA ALA A 218 -6.60 -18.21 7.81
C ALA A 218 -7.69 -17.16 7.59
N GLY A 219 -8.58 -16.96 8.57
CA GLY A 219 -9.65 -15.94 8.51
C GLY A 219 -9.11 -14.51 8.42
N PHE A 220 -7.86 -14.29 8.87
CA PHE A 220 -7.16 -13.02 8.73
C PHE A 220 -6.37 -12.90 7.41
N MET A 221 -5.57 -13.91 7.06
CA MET A 221 -4.62 -13.84 5.94
C MET A 221 -5.26 -14.03 4.57
N LEU A 222 -6.24 -14.93 4.47
CA LEU A 222 -6.84 -15.27 3.18
C LEU A 222 -7.63 -14.11 2.55
N PRO A 223 -8.36 -13.24 3.29
CA PRO A 223 -8.91 -12.01 2.72
C PRO A 223 -7.87 -11.10 2.05
N LEU A 224 -6.67 -10.99 2.65
CA LEU A 224 -5.57 -10.19 2.09
C LEU A 224 -5.04 -10.82 0.80
N ILE A 225 -4.89 -12.15 0.78
CA ILE A 225 -4.50 -12.89 -0.43
C ILE A 225 -5.54 -12.72 -1.53
N ALA A 226 -6.83 -12.84 -1.21
CA ALA A 226 -7.92 -12.64 -2.16
C ALA A 226 -7.90 -11.21 -2.75
N TYR A 227 -7.60 -10.20 -1.92
CA TYR A 227 -7.41 -8.82 -2.38
C TYR A 227 -6.24 -8.69 -3.37
N ILE A 228 -5.08 -9.30 -3.06
CA ILE A 228 -3.91 -9.31 -3.95
C ILE A 228 -4.24 -9.98 -5.29
N ILE A 229 -4.94 -11.11 -5.28
CA ILE A 229 -5.39 -11.80 -6.50
C ILE A 229 -6.30 -10.88 -7.34
N CYS A 230 -7.24 -10.17 -6.70
CA CYS A 230 -8.10 -9.20 -7.38
C CYS A 230 -7.26 -8.09 -8.04
N GLU A 231 -6.28 -7.53 -7.34
CA GLU A 231 -5.36 -6.53 -7.91
C GLU A 231 -4.56 -7.10 -9.10
N ILE A 232 -4.08 -8.35 -9.03
CA ILE A 232 -3.38 -8.98 -10.17
C ILE A 232 -4.29 -9.09 -11.39
N ILE A 233 -5.56 -9.46 -11.22
CA ILE A 233 -6.55 -9.54 -12.31
C ILE A 233 -6.75 -8.15 -12.95
N LEU A 234 -6.91 -7.11 -12.12
CA LEU A 234 -7.06 -5.74 -12.59
C LEU A 234 -5.80 -5.23 -13.33
N ALA A 235 -4.61 -5.48 -12.77
CA ALA A 235 -3.33 -5.13 -13.39
C ALA A 235 -3.16 -5.79 -14.76
N ARG A 236 -3.55 -7.06 -14.90
CA ARG A 236 -3.53 -7.77 -16.18
C ARG A 236 -4.48 -7.16 -17.20
N LYS A 237 -5.70 -6.78 -16.80
CA LYS A 237 -6.68 -6.12 -17.69
C LYS A 237 -6.14 -4.79 -18.21
N VAL A 238 -5.63 -3.93 -17.31
CA VAL A 238 -5.00 -2.65 -17.69
C VAL A 238 -3.82 -2.91 -18.61
N SER A 239 -2.98 -3.90 -18.29
CA SER A 239 -1.79 -4.19 -19.07
C SER A 239 -2.07 -4.59 -20.50
N LYS A 240 -3.12 -5.39 -20.74
CA LYS A 240 -3.53 -5.84 -22.08
C LYS A 240 -4.14 -4.73 -22.95
N LYS A 241 -4.71 -3.70 -22.33
CA LYS A 241 -5.39 -2.59 -23.02
C LYS A 241 -4.55 -1.32 -23.14
N SER A 242 -3.34 -1.31 -22.59
CA SER A 242 -2.43 -0.17 -22.71
C SER A 242 -1.70 -0.24 -24.05
N ASP A 243 -1.50 0.90 -24.69
CA ASP A 243 -0.76 1.00 -25.95
C ASP A 243 0.43 1.96 -25.79
N GLU A 244 1.61 1.48 -26.12
CA GLU A 244 2.85 2.24 -26.03
C GLU A 244 2.96 3.26 -27.16
N ALA A 245 2.49 2.92 -28.37
CA ALA A 245 2.60 3.77 -29.54
C ALA A 245 1.80 5.06 -29.36
N SER A 246 0.56 4.95 -28.89
CA SER A 246 -0.29 6.11 -28.59
C SER A 246 -0.07 6.69 -27.18
N PHE A 247 0.91 6.19 -26.42
CA PHE A 247 1.16 6.56 -25.01
C PHE A 247 -0.11 6.49 -24.13
N TYR A 248 -0.93 5.45 -24.33
CA TYR A 248 -2.25 5.32 -23.73
C TYR A 248 -2.31 4.23 -22.66
N VAL A 249 -2.99 4.53 -21.56
CA VAL A 249 -3.32 3.59 -20.48
C VAL A 249 -4.81 3.79 -20.17
N PRO A 250 -5.63 2.73 -20.19
CA PRO A 250 -7.06 2.85 -19.97
C PRO A 250 -7.37 3.37 -18.56
N GLU A 251 -8.44 4.15 -18.46
CA GLU A 251 -8.95 4.61 -17.18
C GLU A 251 -9.53 3.47 -16.34
N SER A 252 -9.73 3.75 -15.05
CA SER A 252 -10.35 2.82 -14.11
C SER A 252 -11.82 2.61 -14.45
N ASP A 253 -12.22 1.34 -14.57
CA ASP A 253 -13.60 0.92 -14.82
C ASP A 253 -14.21 0.46 -13.49
N GLU A 254 -14.87 1.39 -12.79
CA GLU A 254 -15.42 1.13 -11.46
C GLU A 254 -16.41 -0.04 -11.44
N GLY A 255 -17.20 -0.21 -12.51
CA GLY A 255 -18.20 -1.26 -12.63
C GLY A 255 -17.55 -2.64 -12.67
N PHE A 256 -16.50 -2.79 -13.48
CA PHE A 256 -15.73 -4.03 -13.52
C PHE A 256 -14.96 -4.27 -12.22
N GLU A 257 -14.31 -3.24 -11.67
CA GLU A 257 -13.57 -3.37 -10.40
C GLU A 257 -14.47 -3.88 -9.28
N ARG A 258 -15.68 -3.31 -9.14
CA ARG A 258 -16.66 -3.75 -8.14
C ARG A 258 -17.05 -5.22 -8.34
N LYS A 259 -17.24 -5.66 -9.59
CA LYS A 259 -17.53 -7.07 -9.91
C LYS A 259 -16.37 -7.98 -9.51
N VAL A 260 -15.12 -7.60 -9.80
CA VAL A 260 -13.93 -8.38 -9.44
C VAL A 260 -13.82 -8.55 -7.93
N PHE A 261 -13.89 -7.47 -7.14
CA PHE A 261 -13.80 -7.58 -5.68
C PHE A 261 -14.97 -8.36 -5.08
N ARG A 262 -16.20 -8.12 -5.57
CA ARG A 262 -17.38 -8.86 -5.09
C ARG A 262 -17.22 -10.36 -5.32
N ASN A 263 -16.86 -10.76 -6.54
CA ASN A 263 -16.69 -12.17 -6.88
C ASN A 263 -15.51 -12.77 -6.10
N GLY A 264 -14.41 -12.03 -5.96
CA GLY A 264 -13.26 -12.45 -5.16
C GLY A 264 -13.61 -12.71 -3.69
N SER A 265 -14.38 -11.81 -3.07
CA SER A 265 -14.85 -11.99 -1.70
C SER A 265 -15.80 -13.19 -1.55
N ILE A 266 -16.72 -13.41 -2.50
CA ILE A 266 -17.64 -14.56 -2.47
C ILE A 266 -16.87 -15.87 -2.59
N ILE A 267 -15.97 -15.99 -3.58
CA ILE A 267 -15.15 -17.18 -3.80
C ILE A 267 -14.31 -17.47 -2.55
N TYR A 268 -13.67 -16.44 -1.99
CA TYR A 268 -12.94 -16.56 -0.74
C TYR A 268 -13.82 -17.08 0.40
N SER A 269 -15.00 -16.50 0.63
CA SER A 269 -15.89 -16.91 1.71
C SER A 269 -16.33 -18.37 1.58
N ILE A 270 -16.63 -18.83 0.35
CA ILE A 270 -16.97 -20.24 0.10
C ILE A 270 -15.79 -21.15 0.44
N ILE A 271 -14.59 -20.84 -0.07
CA ILE A 271 -13.39 -21.64 0.21
C ILE A 271 -13.09 -21.67 1.71
N TYR A 272 -13.18 -20.51 2.38
CA TYR A 272 -12.94 -20.40 3.81
C TYR A 272 -13.91 -21.26 4.62
N LEU A 273 -15.21 -21.22 4.31
CA LEU A 273 -16.21 -22.04 4.99
C LEU A 273 -16.00 -23.54 4.76
N ILE A 274 -15.61 -23.94 3.54
CA ILE A 274 -15.27 -25.35 3.23
C ILE A 274 -14.08 -25.80 4.08
N LEU A 275 -13.00 -25.01 4.10
CA LEU A 275 -11.82 -25.32 4.92
C LEU A 275 -12.15 -25.35 6.41
N ALA A 276 -12.97 -24.41 6.88
CA ALA A 276 -13.41 -24.36 8.26
C ALA A 276 -14.20 -25.62 8.66
N PHE A 277 -15.13 -26.06 7.80
CA PHE A 277 -15.90 -27.27 8.04
C PHE A 277 -15.06 -28.55 8.03
N LEU A 278 -14.09 -28.65 7.12
CA LEU A 278 -13.17 -29.79 7.05
C LEU A 278 -12.28 -29.92 8.29
N VAL A 279 -11.97 -28.80 8.95
CA VAL A 279 -11.10 -28.75 10.14
C VAL A 279 -11.87 -29.07 11.44
N VAL A 280 -13.18 -28.84 11.46
CA VAL A 280 -14.04 -29.18 12.61
C VAL A 280 -14.39 -30.68 12.64
N LYS A 281 -14.48 -31.34 11.48
CA LYS A 281 -14.56 -32.80 11.40
C LYS A 281 -13.26 -33.47 11.84
#